data_AF-A0A7C4CHW1-F1
#
_entry.id   AF-A0A7C4CHW1-F1
#
_cell.length_a   1.000
_cell.length_b   1.000
_cell.length_c   1.000
_cell.angle_alpha   90.00
_cell.angle_beta   90.00
_cell.angle_gamma   90.00
#
_symmetry.space_group_name_H-M   'P 1'
#
loop_
_entity.id
_entity.type
_entity.pdbx_description
1 polymer ?
#
loop_
_entity_poly.entity_id
_entity_poly.type
_entity_poly.pdbx_seq_one_letter_code
_entity_poly.pdbx_strand_id
1 'polypeptide(L)'
;MLQLDKILEILEKKSGLNKEELERKIEEKQKELSGLLSREGAAYLVAKELGIELKETSFLEIKDLVSGMKRINLIGRVFKISEIHEFERKDGSKGKVINIFIADPTGFVRLPLWDEKTNLIGNEIKLGDVVKIRNCFARENIFGDVEISLGKYGIIEKAEKDYGLPSAEEMEKKFLRVLPERKEIKDLEEGVYEIRGTLVQIFKGEYVFPICPVCKSGLKENKCEEHGEVEPEHALVISGIIDDGSGNIRVVFFRENAEKVVGIKASDLKKMEREEREKIIKERLLGLELVLRGKVKKNKIFERFEFIVDEVRDLDVRKESKKIIEELKNYLSG
;
A
#
# COMPACT_ATOMS: atom_id res chain seq x y z
N MET A 1 23.05 7.95 -18.00
CA MET A 1 24.42 7.55 -18.43
C MET A 1 25.27 7.77 -17.20
N LEU A 2 25.92 6.72 -16.70
CA LEU A 2 26.68 6.80 -15.45
C LEU A 2 27.76 7.90 -15.55
N GLN A 3 27.99 8.63 -14.46
CA GLN A 3 29.16 9.49 -14.34
C GLN A 3 30.44 8.64 -14.36
N LEU A 4 31.51 9.18 -14.94
CA LEU A 4 32.78 8.48 -15.13
C LEU A 4 33.31 7.81 -13.85
N ASP A 5 33.22 8.49 -12.71
CA ASP A 5 33.68 7.96 -11.42
C ASP A 5 32.94 6.68 -11.03
N LYS A 6 31.62 6.63 -11.26
CA LYS A 6 30.82 5.41 -10.99
C LYS A 6 31.13 4.29 -11.97
N ILE A 7 31.45 4.61 -13.23
CA ILE A 7 31.86 3.61 -14.21
C ILE A 7 33.18 2.97 -13.77
N LEU A 8 34.14 3.80 -13.37
CA LEU A 8 35.46 3.35 -12.88
C LEU A 8 35.33 2.47 -11.64
N GLU A 9 34.49 2.84 -10.65
CA GLU A 9 34.24 1.99 -9.48
C GLU A 9 33.66 0.61 -9.84
N ILE A 10 32.70 0.57 -10.77
CA ILE A 10 32.09 -0.69 -11.21
C ILE A 10 33.12 -1.55 -11.96
N LEU A 11 33.92 -0.91 -12.80
CA LEU A 11 34.99 -1.56 -13.55
C LEU A 11 36.05 -2.13 -12.63
N GLU A 12 36.54 -1.37 -11.65
CA GLU A 12 37.57 -1.80 -10.70
C GLU A 12 37.11 -3.02 -9.90
N LYS A 13 35.87 -2.99 -9.38
CA LYS A 13 35.28 -4.10 -8.62
C LYS A 13 35.07 -5.38 -9.42
N LYS A 14 34.73 -5.27 -10.72
CA LYS A 14 34.34 -6.43 -11.55
C LYS A 14 35.44 -6.95 -12.46
N SER A 15 36.40 -6.11 -12.84
CA SER A 15 37.51 -6.49 -13.74
C SER A 15 38.76 -6.94 -12.99
N GLY A 16 38.92 -6.55 -11.71
CA GLY A 16 40.15 -6.77 -10.95
C GLY A 16 41.33 -5.89 -11.39
N LEU A 17 41.10 -4.96 -12.32
CA LEU A 17 42.08 -3.97 -12.76
C LEU A 17 42.09 -2.78 -11.81
N ASN A 18 43.27 -2.20 -11.59
CA ASN A 18 43.38 -0.99 -10.78
C ASN A 18 42.95 0.26 -11.56
N LYS A 19 42.70 1.36 -10.83
CA LYS A 19 42.25 2.62 -11.42
C LYS A 19 43.16 3.16 -12.54
N GLU A 20 44.47 3.08 -12.39
CA GLU A 20 45.43 3.57 -13.40
C GLU A 20 45.34 2.78 -14.72
N GLU A 21 45.18 1.45 -14.64
CA GLU A 21 45.02 0.58 -15.80
C GLU A 21 43.69 0.83 -16.54
N LEU A 22 42.62 1.08 -15.79
CA LEU A 22 41.32 1.43 -16.35
C LEU A 22 41.34 2.79 -17.04
N GLU A 23 41.98 3.79 -16.42
CA GLU A 23 42.15 5.11 -17.04
C GLU A 23 42.96 5.03 -18.33
N ARG A 24 44.05 4.24 -18.35
CA ARG A 24 44.84 4.01 -19.56
C ARG A 24 44.00 3.39 -20.68
N LYS A 25 43.20 2.36 -20.38
CA LYS A 25 42.30 1.72 -21.35
C LYS A 25 41.25 2.68 -21.91
N ILE A 26 40.72 3.59 -21.07
CA ILE A 26 39.75 4.61 -21.49
C ILE A 26 40.42 5.62 -22.42
N GLU A 27 41.62 6.09 -22.09
CA GLU A 27 42.38 7.01 -22.95
C GLU A 27 42.77 6.38 -24.28
N GLU A 28 43.21 5.12 -24.28
CA GLU A 28 43.49 4.35 -25.51
C GLU A 28 42.24 4.26 -26.37
N LYS A 29 41.07 3.96 -25.79
CA LYS A 29 39.80 3.87 -26.51
C LYS A 29 39.34 5.21 -27.08
N GLN A 30 39.58 6.32 -26.37
CA GLN A 30 39.32 7.66 -26.90
C GLN A 30 40.22 7.98 -28.08
N LYS A 31 41.52 7.62 -28.01
CA LYS A 31 42.49 7.84 -29.09
C LYS A 31 42.19 6.98 -30.31
N GLU A 32 41.80 5.73 -30.12
CA GLU A 32 41.40 4.80 -31.19
C GLU A 32 40.27 5.36 -32.06
N LEU A 33 39.35 6.09 -31.44
CA LEU A 33 38.21 6.71 -32.09
C LEU A 33 38.43 8.21 -32.35
N SER A 34 39.69 8.62 -32.54
CA SER A 34 40.12 9.96 -32.93
C SER A 34 39.58 11.08 -32.03
N GLY A 35 39.35 10.81 -30.74
CA GLY A 35 38.81 11.77 -29.78
C GLY A 35 37.33 12.10 -29.96
N LEU A 36 36.60 11.39 -30.83
CA LEU A 36 35.18 11.63 -31.08
C LEU A 36 34.28 11.17 -29.92
N LEU A 37 34.83 10.48 -28.93
CA LEU A 37 34.11 10.02 -27.75
C LEU A 37 34.48 10.82 -26.50
N SER A 38 33.46 11.14 -25.72
CA SER A 38 33.64 11.58 -24.34
C SER A 38 34.29 10.48 -23.49
N ARG A 39 34.90 10.86 -22.35
CA ARG A 39 35.54 9.88 -21.45
C ARG A 39 34.54 8.83 -20.97
N GLU A 40 33.31 9.23 -20.71
CA GLU A 40 32.20 8.37 -20.31
C GLU A 40 31.85 7.38 -21.43
N GLY A 41 31.78 7.85 -22.68
CA GLY A 41 31.52 7.00 -23.84
C GLY A 41 32.60 5.94 -24.05
N ALA A 42 33.88 6.32 -23.89
CA ALA A 42 35.00 5.40 -23.93
C ALA A 42 34.98 4.40 -22.76
N ALA A 43 34.62 4.85 -21.54
CA ALA A 43 34.46 3.97 -20.38
C ALA A 43 33.34 2.94 -20.59
N TYR A 44 32.25 3.31 -21.26
CA TYR A 44 31.18 2.37 -21.64
C TYR A 44 31.65 1.30 -22.63
N LEU A 45 32.50 1.67 -23.60
CA LEU A 45 33.08 0.70 -24.54
C LEU A 45 34.05 -0.26 -23.84
N VAL A 46 34.92 0.27 -22.97
CA VAL A 46 35.83 -0.55 -22.16
C VAL A 46 35.05 -1.55 -21.31
N ALA A 47 33.95 -1.13 -20.69
CA ALA A 47 33.10 -2.04 -19.93
C ALA A 47 32.47 -3.14 -20.80
N LYS A 48 32.03 -2.82 -22.01
CA LYS A 48 31.49 -3.80 -22.96
C LYS A 48 32.56 -4.81 -23.39
N GLU A 49 33.79 -4.38 -23.64
CA GLU A 49 34.93 -5.25 -23.99
C GLU A 49 35.31 -6.20 -22.84
N LEU A 50 35.21 -5.72 -21.60
CA LEU A 50 35.44 -6.53 -20.41
C LEU A 50 34.24 -7.42 -20.04
N GLY A 51 33.17 -7.43 -20.83
CA GLY A 51 31.94 -8.19 -20.55
C GLY A 51 31.15 -7.68 -19.34
N ILE A 52 31.39 -6.43 -18.92
CA ILE A 52 30.77 -5.82 -17.75
C ILE A 52 29.56 -4.98 -18.18
N GLU A 53 28.36 -5.42 -17.80
CA GLU A 53 27.15 -4.62 -17.99
C GLU A 53 27.10 -3.42 -17.03
N LEU A 54 27.20 -2.21 -17.59
CA LEU A 54 26.96 -0.94 -16.90
C LEU A 54 25.48 -0.56 -16.93
N LYS A 55 24.62 -1.34 -16.26
CA LYS A 55 23.22 -0.95 -16.06
C LYS A 55 23.10 -0.08 -14.80
N GLU A 56 22.74 1.19 -14.97
CA GLU A 56 21.99 1.91 -13.94
C GLU A 56 20.67 1.17 -13.77
N THR A 57 20.49 0.48 -12.64
CA THR A 57 19.13 0.24 -12.18
C THR A 57 18.66 1.59 -11.64
N SER A 58 17.99 2.38 -12.48
CA SER A 58 17.29 3.57 -11.99
C SER A 58 16.23 3.09 -10.99
N PHE A 59 16.18 3.78 -9.86
CA PHE A 59 15.18 3.55 -8.83
C PHE A 59 14.06 4.57 -9.03
N LEU A 60 12.83 4.07 -9.10
CA LEU A 60 11.64 4.89 -9.24
C LEU A 60 11.23 5.44 -7.87
N GLU A 61 10.69 6.65 -7.83
CA GLU A 61 10.07 7.19 -6.61
C GLU A 61 8.69 6.54 -6.40
N ILE A 62 8.28 6.36 -5.15
CA ILE A 62 7.03 5.66 -4.83
C ILE A 62 5.80 6.39 -5.37
N LYS A 63 5.77 7.73 -5.37
CA LYS A 63 4.65 8.52 -5.93
C LYS A 63 4.39 8.25 -7.41
N ASP A 64 5.40 7.81 -8.15
CA ASP A 64 5.33 7.60 -9.61
C ASP A 64 4.92 6.17 -9.97
N LEU A 65 4.61 5.34 -8.96
CA LEU A 65 4.12 3.98 -9.17
C LEU A 65 2.71 3.99 -9.78
N VAL A 66 2.59 3.36 -10.94
CA VAL A 66 1.31 3.13 -11.62
C VAL A 66 1.11 1.62 -11.80
N SER A 67 -0.10 1.14 -11.51
CA SER A 67 -0.48 -0.26 -11.74
C SER A 67 -0.16 -0.70 -13.18
N GLY A 68 0.37 -1.91 -13.32
CA GLY A 68 0.77 -2.49 -14.61
C GLY A 68 2.23 -2.22 -15.00
N MET A 69 2.94 -1.32 -14.31
CA MET A 69 4.38 -1.15 -14.49
C MET A 69 5.14 -2.44 -14.11
N LYS A 70 6.19 -2.76 -14.86
CA LYS A 70 7.01 -3.98 -14.69
C LYS A 70 8.50 -3.62 -14.68
N ARG A 71 9.34 -4.51 -14.12
CA ARG A 71 10.79 -4.34 -13.99
C ARG A 71 11.17 -3.05 -13.24
N ILE A 72 10.40 -2.74 -12.22
CA ILE A 72 10.57 -1.58 -11.37
C ILE A 72 11.69 -1.88 -10.36
N ASN A 73 12.52 -0.89 -10.07
CA ASN A 73 13.42 -0.94 -8.93
C ASN A 73 13.05 0.19 -7.98
N LEU A 74 13.04 -0.08 -6.68
CA LEU A 74 12.69 0.89 -5.64
C LEU A 74 13.74 0.87 -4.54
N ILE A 75 13.92 2.01 -3.89
CA ILE A 75 14.61 2.10 -2.59
C ILE A 75 13.63 2.73 -1.64
N GLY A 76 13.51 2.14 -0.46
CA GLY A 76 12.73 2.75 0.60
C GLY A 76 13.05 2.17 1.96
N ARG A 77 12.55 2.81 3.00
CA ARG A 77 12.68 2.36 4.38
C ARG A 77 11.47 1.52 4.78
N VAL A 78 11.72 0.35 5.35
CA VAL A 78 10.69 -0.47 5.98
C VAL A 78 10.25 0.24 7.25
N PHE A 79 9.02 0.73 7.29
CA PHE A 79 8.50 1.52 8.41
C PHE A 79 7.30 0.87 9.11
N LYS A 80 6.75 -0.20 8.52
CA LYS A 80 5.77 -1.08 9.17
C LYS A 80 5.87 -2.49 8.61
N ILE A 81 5.64 -3.46 9.48
CA ILE A 81 5.59 -4.89 9.17
C ILE A 81 4.30 -5.43 9.81
N SER A 82 3.47 -6.15 9.06
CA SER A 82 2.27 -6.79 9.61
C SER A 82 2.61 -8.07 10.37
N GLU A 83 1.65 -8.61 11.10
CA GLU A 83 1.74 -9.98 11.58
C GLU A 83 1.77 -10.98 10.41
N ILE A 84 2.35 -12.16 10.65
CA ILE A 84 2.32 -13.27 9.70
C ILE A 84 0.91 -13.86 9.70
N HIS A 85 0.35 -14.01 8.50
CA HIS A 85 -0.92 -14.70 8.29
C HIS A 85 -0.67 -16.06 7.66
N GLU A 86 -1.09 -17.13 8.34
CA GLU A 86 -1.02 -18.50 7.82
C GLU A 86 -2.37 -18.93 7.25
N PHE A 87 -2.36 -19.65 6.14
CA PHE A 87 -3.56 -20.15 5.45
C PHE A 87 -3.32 -21.54 4.86
N GLU A 88 -4.39 -22.25 4.53
CA GLU A 88 -4.32 -23.55 3.87
C GLU A 88 -4.58 -23.40 2.36
N ARG A 89 -3.77 -24.06 1.53
CA ARG A 89 -3.95 -24.10 0.07
C ARG A 89 -4.88 -25.25 -0.31
N LYS A 90 -5.36 -25.24 -1.56
CA LYS A 90 -6.23 -26.28 -2.11
C LYS A 90 -5.63 -27.70 -2.09
N ASP A 91 -4.30 -27.81 -2.12
CA ASP A 91 -3.59 -29.08 -2.06
C ASP A 91 -3.34 -29.56 -0.61
N GLY A 92 -3.91 -28.87 0.39
CA GLY A 92 -3.70 -29.13 1.81
C GLY A 92 -2.37 -28.60 2.36
N SER A 93 -1.53 -27.99 1.53
CA SER A 93 -0.28 -27.38 2.00
C SER A 93 -0.54 -26.07 2.74
N LYS A 94 0.29 -25.77 3.75
CA LYS A 94 0.21 -24.49 4.47
C LYS A 94 0.96 -23.39 3.71
N GLY A 95 0.32 -22.24 3.54
CA GLY A 95 0.92 -21.02 3.01
C GLY A 95 1.05 -19.96 4.09
N LYS A 96 1.97 -19.02 3.90
CA LYS A 96 2.16 -17.88 4.81
C LYS A 96 2.32 -16.59 4.02
N VAL A 97 1.82 -15.49 4.57
CA VAL A 97 2.01 -14.16 4.00
C VAL A 97 2.30 -13.13 5.08
N ILE A 98 3.25 -12.25 4.82
CA ILE A 98 3.54 -11.07 5.65
C ILE A 98 3.59 -9.84 4.76
N ASN A 99 3.04 -8.73 5.22
CA ASN A 99 3.04 -7.48 4.47
C ASN A 99 4.06 -6.53 5.07
N ILE A 100 4.98 -6.05 4.24
CA ILE A 100 5.87 -4.96 4.62
C ILE A 100 5.44 -3.67 3.93
N PHE A 101 5.61 -2.56 4.63
CA PHE A 101 5.31 -1.23 4.13
C PHE A 101 6.61 -0.46 4.03
N ILE A 102 6.86 0.04 2.82
CA ILE A 102 8.12 0.66 2.43
C ILE A 102 7.82 2.08 2.02
N ALA A 103 8.61 3.03 2.52
CA ALA A 103 8.40 4.44 2.27
C ALA A 103 9.68 5.15 1.81
N ASP A 104 9.48 6.18 0.99
CA ASP A 104 10.47 7.19 0.63
C ASP A 104 9.87 8.58 0.95
N PRO A 105 10.57 9.70 0.70
CA PRO A 105 10.01 11.03 0.97
C PRO A 105 8.72 11.34 0.19
N THR A 106 8.46 10.62 -0.90
CA THR A 106 7.35 10.88 -1.83
C THR A 106 6.08 10.10 -1.50
N GLY A 107 6.19 8.93 -0.87
CA GLY A 107 5.04 8.11 -0.53
C GLY A 107 5.41 6.80 0.16
N PHE A 108 4.42 5.93 0.33
CA PHE A 108 4.63 4.57 0.79
C PHE A 108 3.89 3.56 -0.08
N VAL A 109 4.39 2.33 -0.09
CA VAL A 109 3.81 1.21 -0.83
C VAL A 109 3.86 -0.07 -0.02
N ARG A 110 2.84 -0.91 -0.22
CA ARG A 110 2.75 -2.25 0.37
C ARG A 110 3.46 -3.27 -0.52
N LEU A 111 4.21 -4.18 0.10
CA LEU A 111 4.83 -5.34 -0.53
C LEU A 111 4.46 -6.62 0.24
N PRO A 112 3.55 -7.46 -0.29
CA PRO A 112 3.29 -8.78 0.26
C PRO A 112 4.46 -9.75 -0.02
N LEU A 113 4.95 -10.43 1.02
CA LEU A 113 5.94 -11.50 0.92
C LEU A 113 5.26 -12.83 1.25
N TRP A 114 5.43 -13.81 0.36
CA TRP A 114 4.77 -15.11 0.45
C TRP A 114 5.78 -16.21 0.82
N ASP A 115 5.33 -17.15 1.63
CA ASP A 115 5.99 -18.42 1.94
C ASP A 115 7.43 -18.26 2.39
N GLU A 116 8.39 -18.84 1.67
CA GLU A 116 9.80 -18.76 2.04
C GLU A 116 10.32 -17.32 2.14
N LYS A 117 9.72 -16.38 1.38
CA LYS A 117 10.08 -14.96 1.44
C LYS A 117 9.65 -14.32 2.76
N THR A 118 8.75 -14.93 3.53
CA THR A 118 8.40 -14.46 4.88
C THR A 118 9.59 -14.60 5.84
N ASN A 119 10.46 -15.59 5.62
CA ASN A 119 11.64 -15.85 6.47
C ASN A 119 12.72 -14.76 6.37
N LEU A 120 12.66 -13.92 5.32
CA LEU A 120 13.52 -12.73 5.20
C LEU A 120 13.27 -11.75 6.34
N ILE A 121 12.03 -11.71 6.86
CA ILE A 121 11.64 -10.77 7.91
C ILE A 121 12.12 -11.25 9.28
N GLY A 122 12.73 -10.35 10.04
CA GLY A 122 13.32 -10.62 11.35
C GLY A 122 14.77 -11.13 11.28
N ASN A 123 15.13 -11.83 10.20
CA ASN A 123 16.50 -12.29 9.96
C ASN A 123 17.30 -11.27 9.15
N GLU A 124 16.94 -11.08 7.89
CA GLU A 124 17.68 -10.25 6.92
C GLU A 124 17.13 -8.83 6.84
N ILE A 125 15.81 -8.68 6.99
CA ILE A 125 15.09 -7.42 6.86
C ILE A 125 14.32 -7.16 8.16
N LYS A 126 14.57 -6.01 8.77
CA LYS A 126 13.94 -5.59 10.02
C LYS A 126 13.22 -4.24 9.85
N LEU A 127 12.35 -3.95 10.80
CA LEU A 127 11.75 -2.62 10.92
C LEU A 127 12.87 -1.57 11.02
N GLY A 128 12.77 -0.49 10.24
CA GLY A 128 13.79 0.55 10.15
C GLY A 128 14.81 0.36 9.05
N ASP A 129 14.96 -0.84 8.48
CA ASP A 129 15.95 -1.08 7.44
C ASP A 129 15.61 -0.36 6.15
N VAL A 130 16.64 0.16 5.48
CA VAL A 130 16.53 0.61 4.08
C VAL A 130 16.70 -0.62 3.20
N VAL A 131 15.79 -0.83 2.26
CA VAL A 131 15.79 -1.97 1.35
C VAL A 131 15.85 -1.51 -0.09
N LYS A 132 16.57 -2.27 -0.91
CA LYS A 132 16.53 -2.19 -2.37
C LYS A 132 15.62 -3.29 -2.86
N ILE A 133 14.65 -2.92 -3.67
CA ILE A 133 13.80 -3.86 -4.38
C ILE A 133 14.14 -3.75 -5.85
N ARG A 134 14.39 -4.88 -6.48
CA ARG A 134 14.75 -4.95 -7.89
C ARG A 134 13.78 -5.83 -8.63
N ASN A 135 13.51 -5.45 -9.87
CA ASN A 135 12.71 -6.22 -10.81
C ASN A 135 11.31 -6.60 -10.28
N CYS A 136 10.70 -5.71 -9.49
CA CYS A 136 9.32 -5.87 -9.03
C CYS A 136 8.33 -5.35 -10.10
N PHE A 137 7.05 -5.55 -9.85
CA PHE A 137 5.98 -4.99 -10.67
C PHE A 137 4.89 -4.38 -9.79
N ALA A 138 4.25 -3.34 -10.31
CA ALA A 138 3.14 -2.67 -9.66
C ALA A 138 1.82 -3.31 -10.11
N ARG A 139 0.90 -3.50 -9.17
CA ARG A 139 -0.45 -4.00 -9.42
C ARG A 139 -1.45 -3.31 -8.50
N GLU A 140 -2.71 -3.29 -8.89
CA GLU A 140 -3.78 -2.92 -7.97
C GLU A 140 -4.08 -4.08 -7.03
N ASN A 141 -4.21 -3.77 -5.75
CA ASN A 141 -4.72 -4.70 -4.76
C ASN A 141 -6.25 -4.76 -4.82
N ILE A 142 -6.85 -5.63 -3.99
CA ILE A 142 -8.32 -5.81 -3.93
C ILE A 142 -9.10 -4.55 -3.50
N PHE A 143 -8.41 -3.57 -2.89
CA PHE A 143 -8.98 -2.29 -2.47
C PHE A 143 -8.80 -1.19 -3.53
N GLY A 144 -8.08 -1.50 -4.62
CA GLY A 144 -7.77 -0.59 -5.72
C GLY A 144 -6.62 0.37 -5.43
N ASP A 145 -5.80 0.11 -4.41
CA ASP A 145 -4.54 0.81 -4.20
C ASP A 145 -3.41 0.13 -4.97
N VAL A 146 -2.43 0.92 -5.40
CA VAL A 146 -1.21 0.38 -6.01
C VAL A 146 -0.35 -0.29 -4.94
N GLU A 147 -0.04 -1.56 -5.15
CA GLU A 147 0.95 -2.30 -4.38
C GLU A 147 2.05 -2.83 -5.31
N ILE A 148 3.18 -3.22 -4.73
CA ILE A 148 4.25 -3.88 -5.46
C ILE A 148 4.28 -5.36 -5.15
N SER A 149 4.61 -6.16 -6.15
CA SER A 149 4.89 -7.59 -6.01
C SER A 149 6.29 -7.87 -6.52
N LEU A 150 7.05 -8.65 -5.75
CA LEU A 150 8.38 -9.10 -6.14
C LEU A 150 8.33 -9.99 -7.39
N GLY A 151 7.29 -10.81 -7.55
CA GLY A 151 7.27 -11.83 -8.61
C GLY A 151 8.40 -12.86 -8.50
N LYS A 152 8.62 -13.62 -9.58
CA LYS A 152 9.58 -14.73 -9.63
C LYS A 152 11.04 -14.27 -9.60
N TYR A 153 11.33 -13.18 -10.30
CA TYR A 153 12.69 -12.68 -10.51
C TYR A 153 12.99 -11.40 -9.70
N GLY A 154 12.05 -10.97 -8.85
CA GLY A 154 12.29 -9.83 -7.99
C GLY A 154 13.12 -10.21 -6.79
N ILE A 155 13.99 -9.29 -6.41
CA ILE A 155 14.90 -9.42 -5.28
C ILE A 155 14.61 -8.27 -4.32
N ILE A 156 14.64 -8.57 -3.02
CA ILE A 156 14.68 -7.57 -1.96
C ILE A 156 15.93 -7.82 -1.14
N GLU A 157 16.71 -6.77 -0.90
CA GLU A 157 17.98 -6.83 -0.18
C GLU A 157 18.11 -5.60 0.72
N LYS A 158 18.75 -5.77 1.88
CA LYS A 158 19.09 -4.62 2.73
C LYS A 158 20.11 -3.75 2.02
N ALA A 159 19.88 -2.44 2.04
CA ALA A 159 20.82 -1.47 1.52
C ALA A 159 22.01 -1.31 2.48
N GLU A 160 23.22 -1.44 1.96
CA GLU A 160 24.46 -1.22 2.71
C GLU A 160 24.80 0.27 2.88
N LYS A 161 24.36 1.10 1.92
CA LYS A 161 24.61 2.55 1.91
C LYS A 161 23.41 3.28 2.52
N ASP A 162 23.69 4.38 3.22
CA ASP A 162 22.66 5.34 3.58
C ASP A 162 22.15 6.13 2.36
N TYR A 163 20.83 6.16 2.21
CA TYR A 163 20.13 6.86 1.13
C TYR A 163 19.50 8.19 1.62
N GLY A 164 19.79 8.61 2.86
CA GLY A 164 19.25 9.86 3.42
C GLY A 164 17.74 9.80 3.61
N LEU A 165 17.16 8.59 3.73
CA LEU A 165 15.73 8.42 3.93
C LEU A 165 15.38 8.74 5.39
N PRO A 166 14.28 9.49 5.65
CA PRO A 166 13.74 9.69 7.00
C PRO A 166 13.62 8.38 7.78
N SER A 167 13.74 8.43 9.11
CA SER A 167 13.65 7.28 10.00
C SER A 167 12.30 6.56 9.90
N ALA A 168 12.23 5.30 10.34
CA ALA A 168 10.96 4.57 10.32
C ALA A 168 9.90 5.24 11.19
N GLU A 169 10.28 5.86 12.31
CA GLU A 169 9.36 6.62 13.15
C GLU A 169 8.83 7.89 12.46
N GLU A 170 9.68 8.61 11.73
CA GLU A 170 9.26 9.77 10.94
C GLU A 170 8.34 9.35 9.79
N MET A 171 8.65 8.26 9.10
CA MET A 171 7.82 7.69 8.06
C MET A 171 6.48 7.20 8.61
N GLU A 172 6.48 6.47 9.72
CA GLU A 172 5.27 6.04 10.42
C GLU A 172 4.44 7.25 10.84
N LYS A 173 5.06 8.29 11.39
CA LYS A 173 4.36 9.53 11.73
C LYS A 173 3.74 10.20 10.51
N LYS A 174 4.49 10.30 9.41
CA LYS A 174 4.05 10.95 8.17
C LYS A 174 2.96 10.17 7.42
N PHE A 175 3.02 8.84 7.40
CA PHE A 175 2.17 8.02 6.54
C PHE A 175 1.12 7.20 7.29
N LEU A 176 1.30 6.94 8.59
CA LEU A 176 0.35 6.16 9.40
C LEU A 176 -0.21 6.95 10.59
N ARG A 177 0.51 7.95 11.11
CA ARG A 177 0.05 8.77 12.26
C ARG A 177 -0.25 10.22 11.93
N VAL A 178 -0.26 10.63 10.66
CA VAL A 178 -1.07 11.80 10.31
C VAL A 178 -2.48 11.33 10.59
N LEU A 179 -3.04 11.77 11.72
CA LEU A 179 -4.47 11.65 11.95
C LEU A 179 -5.06 12.25 10.68
N PRO A 180 -5.75 11.46 9.84
CA PRO A 180 -6.27 11.99 8.61
C PRO A 180 -7.07 13.23 8.97
N GLU A 181 -6.82 14.31 8.24
CA GLU A 181 -7.38 15.62 8.55
C GLU A 181 -8.89 15.44 8.74
N ARG A 182 -9.42 15.96 9.85
CA ARG A 182 -10.85 15.97 10.02
C ARG A 182 -11.41 17.02 9.07
N LYS A 183 -12.26 16.60 8.13
CA LYS A 183 -12.96 17.50 7.22
C LYS A 183 -14.46 17.31 7.31
N GLU A 184 -15.17 18.39 7.03
CA GLU A 184 -16.60 18.36 6.73
C GLU A 184 -16.84 17.67 5.38
N ILE A 185 -17.97 16.97 5.25
CA ILE A 185 -18.32 16.20 4.05
C ILE A 185 -18.33 17.06 2.79
N LYS A 186 -18.78 18.32 2.89
CA LYS A 186 -18.82 19.25 1.74
C LYS A 186 -17.43 19.58 1.15
N ASP A 187 -16.38 19.45 1.95
CA ASP A 187 -14.99 19.81 1.61
C ASP A 187 -14.13 18.58 1.26
N LEU A 188 -14.77 17.40 1.12
CA LEU A 188 -14.09 16.17 0.74
C LEU A 188 -13.73 16.17 -0.75
N GLU A 189 -12.52 15.70 -1.02
CA GLU A 189 -11.96 15.40 -2.33
C GLU A 189 -11.36 13.99 -2.30
N GLU A 190 -10.73 13.51 -3.38
CA GLU A 190 -10.06 12.20 -3.33
C GLU A 190 -8.88 12.24 -2.35
N GLY A 191 -8.89 11.37 -1.34
CA GLY A 191 -7.89 11.40 -0.27
C GLY A 191 -8.29 10.55 0.92
N VAL A 192 -7.56 10.68 2.03
CA VAL A 192 -7.82 9.97 3.29
C VAL A 192 -8.18 10.98 4.37
N TYR A 193 -9.37 10.85 4.96
CA TYR A 193 -9.93 11.83 5.89
C TYR A 193 -10.50 11.17 7.14
N GLU A 194 -10.63 11.96 8.21
CA GLU A 194 -11.53 11.64 9.32
C GLU A 194 -12.83 12.42 9.12
N ILE A 195 -13.97 11.76 9.21
CA ILE A 195 -15.28 12.42 9.21
C ILE A 195 -16.04 12.04 10.47
N ARG A 196 -16.93 12.92 10.91
CA ARG A 196 -17.89 12.64 11.98
C ARG A 196 -19.27 12.96 11.46
N GLY A 197 -20.18 12.01 11.54
CA GLY A 197 -21.55 12.23 11.08
C GLY A 197 -22.50 11.15 11.56
N THR A 198 -23.77 11.35 11.26
CA THR A 198 -24.86 10.44 11.60
C THR A 198 -25.22 9.59 10.40
N LEU A 199 -25.38 8.29 10.61
CA LEU A 199 -25.82 7.38 9.57
C LEU A 199 -27.34 7.50 9.38
N VAL A 200 -27.74 8.26 8.36
CA VAL A 200 -29.14 8.62 8.12
C VAL A 200 -29.89 7.63 7.21
N GLN A 201 -29.15 6.81 6.47
CA GLN A 201 -29.73 5.81 5.58
C GLN A 201 -28.88 4.56 5.51
N ILE A 202 -29.55 3.39 5.45
CA ILE A 202 -28.94 2.10 5.12
C ILE A 202 -29.54 1.61 3.80
N PHE A 203 -28.70 1.27 2.84
CA PHE A 203 -29.16 0.68 1.58
C PHE A 203 -29.54 -0.78 1.78
N LYS A 204 -30.63 -1.20 1.13
CA LYS A 204 -31.05 -2.61 1.10
C LYS A 204 -30.04 -3.45 0.33
N GLY A 205 -29.76 -4.65 0.79
CA GLY A 205 -28.84 -5.57 0.11
C GLY A 205 -28.81 -6.93 0.77
N GLU A 206 -27.95 -7.81 0.27
CA GLU A 206 -27.72 -9.13 0.87
C GLU A 206 -26.91 -9.03 2.18
N TYR A 207 -26.09 -7.98 2.30
CA TYR A 207 -25.16 -7.65 3.39
C TYR A 207 -24.07 -8.67 3.66
N VAL A 208 -24.35 -9.97 3.53
CA VAL A 208 -23.44 -11.08 3.73
C VAL A 208 -23.05 -11.62 2.37
N PHE A 209 -21.76 -11.55 2.04
CA PHE A 209 -21.23 -11.96 0.75
C PHE A 209 -20.29 -13.15 0.92
N PRO A 210 -20.35 -14.16 0.03
CA PRO A 210 -19.42 -15.26 0.04
C PRO A 210 -18.05 -14.77 -0.43
N ILE A 211 -17.02 -15.09 0.34
CA ILE A 211 -15.64 -14.76 0.05
C ILE A 211 -14.76 -16.00 0.10
N CYS A 212 -13.68 -16.00 -0.67
CA CYS A 212 -12.70 -17.05 -0.64
C CYS A 212 -12.04 -17.10 0.74
N PRO A 213 -11.96 -18.26 1.42
CA PRO A 213 -11.28 -18.37 2.71
C PRO A 213 -9.79 -18.03 2.60
N VAL A 214 -9.20 -18.23 1.42
CA VAL A 214 -7.77 -18.03 1.14
C VAL A 214 -7.44 -16.58 0.81
N CYS A 215 -7.95 -16.03 -0.30
CA CYS A 215 -7.61 -14.65 -0.72
C CYS A 215 -8.60 -13.58 -0.29
N LYS A 216 -9.71 -13.96 0.36
CA LYS A 216 -10.80 -13.07 0.80
C LYS A 216 -11.50 -12.29 -0.33
N SER A 217 -11.23 -12.63 -1.59
CA SER A 217 -11.96 -12.08 -2.76
C SER A 217 -13.38 -12.63 -2.83
N GLY A 218 -14.31 -11.85 -3.39
CA GLY A 218 -15.69 -12.27 -3.59
C GLY A 218 -15.80 -13.52 -4.47
N LEU A 219 -16.73 -14.41 -4.14
CA LEU A 219 -16.99 -15.64 -4.89
C LEU A 219 -18.22 -15.49 -5.78
N LYS A 220 -18.20 -16.14 -6.94
CA LYS A 220 -19.39 -16.39 -7.77
C LYS A 220 -19.64 -17.89 -7.79
N GLU A 221 -20.82 -18.33 -7.36
CA GLU A 221 -21.17 -19.77 -7.32
C GLU A 221 -20.12 -20.63 -6.61
N ASN A 222 -19.60 -20.16 -5.46
CA ASN A 222 -18.52 -20.79 -4.68
C ASN A 222 -17.19 -20.98 -5.44
N LYS A 223 -17.02 -20.32 -6.59
CA LYS A 223 -15.77 -20.29 -7.35
C LYS A 223 -15.04 -18.97 -7.19
N CYS A 224 -13.77 -19.09 -6.83
CA CYS A 224 -12.78 -18.02 -6.81
C CYS A 224 -11.98 -18.04 -8.12
N GLU A 225 -11.67 -16.87 -8.67
CA GLU A 225 -10.87 -16.77 -9.91
C GLU A 225 -9.46 -17.35 -9.75
N GLU A 226 -8.84 -17.14 -8.59
CA GLU A 226 -7.50 -17.67 -8.27
C GLU A 226 -7.60 -19.08 -7.65
N HIS A 227 -8.58 -19.26 -6.77
CA HIS A 227 -8.68 -20.44 -5.91
C HIS A 227 -9.74 -21.45 -6.34
N GLY A 228 -10.34 -21.35 -7.52
CA GLY A 228 -11.28 -22.35 -8.02
C GLY A 228 -12.44 -22.59 -7.05
N GLU A 229 -12.94 -23.81 -6.98
CA GLU A 229 -14.03 -24.17 -6.07
C GLU A 229 -13.53 -24.24 -4.61
N VAL A 230 -14.20 -23.50 -3.73
CA VAL A 230 -13.83 -23.39 -2.31
C VAL A 230 -15.09 -23.39 -1.44
N GLU A 231 -14.96 -23.85 -0.19
CA GLU A 231 -16.02 -23.65 0.79
C GLU A 231 -16.05 -22.17 1.21
N PRO A 232 -17.19 -21.48 1.04
CA PRO A 232 -17.25 -20.03 1.21
C PRO A 232 -17.17 -19.60 2.68
N GLU A 233 -16.21 -18.72 2.98
CA GLU A 233 -16.32 -17.83 4.14
C GLU A 233 -17.28 -16.68 3.83
N HIS A 234 -17.74 -15.95 4.85
CA HIS A 234 -18.74 -14.91 4.67
C HIS A 234 -18.25 -13.61 5.27
N ALA A 235 -18.32 -12.54 4.49
CA ALA A 235 -17.96 -11.19 4.90
C ALA A 235 -19.18 -10.28 4.89
N LEU A 236 -19.23 -9.34 5.84
CA LEU A 236 -20.20 -8.27 5.80
C LEU A 236 -19.76 -7.13 4.89
N VAL A 237 -20.71 -6.61 4.12
CA VAL A 237 -20.58 -5.35 3.40
C VAL A 237 -21.86 -4.57 3.61
N ILE A 238 -21.74 -3.40 4.23
CA ILE A 238 -22.87 -2.53 4.55
C ILE A 238 -22.58 -1.18 3.93
N SER A 239 -23.57 -0.64 3.22
CA SER A 239 -23.46 0.71 2.67
C SER A 239 -24.66 1.55 3.08
N GLY A 240 -24.42 2.84 3.24
CA GLY A 240 -25.41 3.79 3.70
C GLY A 240 -25.04 5.22 3.32
N ILE A 241 -25.80 6.17 3.86
CA ILE A 241 -25.50 7.60 3.77
C ILE A 241 -25.17 8.09 5.16
N ILE A 242 -24.03 8.78 5.27
CA ILE A 242 -23.65 9.54 6.46
C ILE A 242 -23.84 11.03 6.17
N ASP A 243 -24.38 11.75 7.13
CA ASP A 243 -24.64 13.19 7.07
C ASP A 243 -24.01 13.87 8.29
N ASP A 244 -23.26 14.94 8.09
CA ASP A 244 -22.59 15.72 9.14
C ASP A 244 -23.15 17.13 9.31
N GLY A 245 -24.27 17.45 8.64
CA GLY A 245 -24.87 18.77 8.57
C GLY A 245 -24.25 19.71 7.53
N SER A 246 -23.03 19.43 7.06
CA SER A 246 -22.39 20.17 5.96
C SER A 246 -22.77 19.59 4.59
N GLY A 247 -23.01 18.28 4.55
CA GLY A 247 -23.36 17.51 3.37
C GLY A 247 -23.57 16.04 3.72
N ASN A 248 -23.75 15.22 2.70
CA ASN A 248 -23.87 13.78 2.87
C ASN A 248 -23.03 13.02 1.84
N ILE A 249 -22.52 11.86 2.25
CA ILE A 249 -21.70 10.99 1.40
C ILE A 249 -22.10 9.53 1.57
N ARG A 250 -22.00 8.77 0.48
CA ARG A 250 -22.16 7.32 0.54
C ARG A 250 -20.98 6.72 1.27
N VAL A 251 -21.26 5.97 2.34
CA VAL A 251 -20.26 5.28 3.14
C VAL A 251 -20.36 3.77 2.92
N VAL A 252 -19.22 3.09 2.87
CA VAL A 252 -19.15 1.63 2.72
C VAL A 252 -18.26 1.03 3.81
N PHE A 253 -18.84 0.13 4.60
CA PHE A 253 -18.17 -0.65 5.63
C PHE A 253 -17.92 -2.06 5.09
N PHE A 254 -16.67 -2.51 5.16
CA PHE A 254 -16.27 -3.86 4.76
C PHE A 254 -15.84 -4.68 5.96
N ARG A 255 -16.15 -5.98 5.92
CA ARG A 255 -15.60 -7.04 6.78
C ARG A 255 -15.65 -6.66 8.27
N GLU A 256 -14.51 -6.63 8.95
CA GLU A 256 -14.40 -6.33 10.37
C GLU A 256 -14.99 -4.96 10.74
N ASN A 257 -14.92 -3.95 9.88
CA ASN A 257 -15.52 -2.65 10.15
C ASN A 257 -17.05 -2.71 10.10
N ALA A 258 -17.61 -3.54 9.21
CA ALA A 258 -19.04 -3.79 9.14
C ALA A 258 -19.54 -4.62 10.34
N GLU A 259 -18.77 -5.64 10.77
CA GLU A 259 -19.07 -6.39 11.99
C GLU A 259 -18.98 -5.51 13.24
N LYS A 260 -17.97 -4.63 13.31
CA LYS A 260 -17.77 -3.70 14.42
C LYS A 260 -18.90 -2.70 14.55
N VAL A 261 -19.34 -2.09 13.45
CA VAL A 261 -20.41 -1.09 13.49
C VAL A 261 -21.78 -1.71 13.80
N VAL A 262 -22.05 -2.93 13.34
CA VAL A 262 -23.30 -3.65 13.69
C VAL A 262 -23.22 -4.32 15.06
N GLY A 263 -22.04 -4.70 15.51
CA GLY A 263 -21.84 -5.51 16.72
C GLY A 263 -22.34 -6.95 16.57
N ILE A 264 -22.35 -7.51 15.35
CA ILE A 264 -22.71 -8.91 15.06
C ILE A 264 -21.77 -9.45 13.98
N LYS A 265 -21.33 -10.70 14.13
CA LYS A 265 -20.50 -11.40 13.14
C LYS A 265 -21.28 -11.79 11.89
N ALA A 266 -20.58 -11.84 10.76
CA ALA A 266 -21.13 -12.28 9.47
C ALA A 266 -21.74 -13.69 9.55
N SER A 267 -21.10 -14.58 10.31
CA SER A 267 -21.53 -15.97 10.52
C SER A 267 -22.90 -16.08 11.19
N ASP A 268 -23.24 -15.13 12.06
CA ASP A 268 -24.52 -15.14 12.78
C ASP A 268 -25.62 -14.50 11.95
N LEU A 269 -25.31 -13.39 11.28
CA LEU A 269 -26.24 -12.77 10.32
C LEU A 269 -26.56 -13.69 9.14
N LYS A 270 -25.62 -14.54 8.70
CA LYS A 270 -25.84 -15.53 7.64
C LYS A 270 -26.98 -16.51 7.98
N LYS A 271 -27.12 -16.90 9.25
CA LYS A 271 -28.11 -17.87 9.71
C LYS A 271 -29.53 -17.29 9.74
N MET A 272 -29.65 -15.97 9.65
CA MET A 272 -30.93 -15.25 9.68
C MET A 272 -31.49 -15.09 8.27
N GLU A 273 -32.81 -15.08 8.19
CA GLU A 273 -33.54 -14.73 6.97
C GLU A 273 -33.23 -13.30 6.54
N ARG A 274 -33.35 -13.03 5.24
CA ARG A 274 -32.95 -11.74 4.66
C ARG A 274 -33.68 -10.55 5.27
N GLU A 275 -34.98 -10.68 5.51
CA GLU A 275 -35.80 -9.60 6.07
C GLU A 275 -35.46 -9.30 7.53
N GLU A 276 -35.23 -10.33 8.33
CA GLU A 276 -34.80 -10.20 9.72
C GLU A 276 -33.42 -9.56 9.82
N ARG A 277 -32.48 -10.00 8.97
CA ARG A 277 -31.14 -9.41 8.86
C ARG A 277 -31.21 -7.93 8.49
N GLU A 278 -32.02 -7.56 7.49
CA GLU A 278 -32.20 -6.17 7.08
C GLU A 278 -32.75 -5.32 8.22
N LYS A 279 -33.74 -5.84 8.95
CA LYS A 279 -34.35 -5.16 10.10
C LYS A 279 -33.33 -4.89 11.21
N ILE A 280 -32.58 -5.92 11.63
CA ILE A 280 -31.58 -5.79 12.70
C ILE A 280 -30.50 -4.79 12.32
N ILE A 281 -29.98 -4.86 11.09
CA ILE A 281 -28.95 -3.92 10.62
C ILE A 281 -29.50 -2.49 10.64
N LYS A 282 -30.72 -2.26 10.16
CA LYS A 282 -31.34 -0.92 10.19
C LYS A 282 -31.55 -0.40 11.60
N GLU A 283 -32.13 -1.21 12.49
CA GLU A 283 -32.42 -0.82 13.87
C GLU A 283 -31.15 -0.48 14.66
N ARG A 284 -30.04 -1.18 14.40
CA ARG A 284 -28.77 -0.90 15.06
C ARG A 284 -28.04 0.29 14.48
N LEU A 285 -28.13 0.51 13.18
CA LEU A 285 -27.26 1.45 12.48
C LEU A 285 -27.88 2.81 12.20
N LEU A 286 -29.20 2.89 11.96
CA LEU A 286 -29.84 4.17 11.67
C LEU A 286 -29.78 5.10 12.87
N GLY A 287 -29.33 6.33 12.65
CA GLY A 287 -29.17 7.34 13.69
C GLY A 287 -27.90 7.18 14.53
N LEU A 288 -27.04 6.19 14.25
CA LEU A 288 -25.73 6.12 14.89
C LEU A 288 -24.85 7.28 14.43
N GLU A 289 -24.34 8.03 15.40
CA GLU A 289 -23.27 8.99 15.19
C GLU A 289 -21.91 8.29 15.29
N LEU A 290 -21.10 8.43 14.25
CA LEU A 290 -19.83 7.70 14.11
C LEU A 290 -18.70 8.65 13.78
N VAL A 291 -17.51 8.35 14.30
CA VAL A 291 -16.25 8.92 13.83
C VAL A 291 -15.58 7.89 12.93
N LEU A 292 -15.44 8.22 11.65
CA LEU A 292 -14.95 7.32 10.62
C LEU A 292 -13.64 7.81 10.06
N ARG A 293 -12.74 6.88 9.76
CA ARG A 293 -11.56 7.13 8.94
C ARG A 293 -11.61 6.27 7.72
N GLY A 294 -11.19 6.83 6.61
CA GLY A 294 -11.31 6.13 5.35
C GLY A 294 -10.86 6.96 4.18
N LYS A 295 -10.95 6.31 3.03
CA LYS A 295 -10.57 6.86 1.74
C LYS A 295 -11.80 7.34 0.98
N VAL A 296 -11.75 8.59 0.51
CA VAL A 296 -12.69 9.11 -0.48
C VAL A 296 -12.22 8.70 -1.87
N LYS A 297 -13.09 8.02 -2.61
CA LYS A 297 -12.83 7.54 -3.97
C LYS A 297 -13.94 8.00 -4.90
N LYS A 298 -13.60 8.50 -6.09
CA LYS A 298 -14.60 8.77 -7.13
C LYS A 298 -15.04 7.46 -7.78
N ASN A 299 -16.32 7.14 -7.69
CA ASN A 299 -16.92 6.05 -8.43
C ASN A 299 -17.03 6.45 -9.91
N LYS A 300 -16.22 5.82 -10.77
CA LYS A 300 -16.14 6.15 -12.20
C LYS A 300 -17.44 5.89 -12.98
N ILE A 301 -18.32 5.03 -12.47
CA ILE A 301 -19.58 4.68 -13.14
C ILE A 301 -20.67 5.71 -12.85
N PHE A 302 -20.73 6.21 -11.61
CA PHE A 302 -21.79 7.10 -11.14
C PHE A 302 -21.34 8.55 -10.95
N GLU A 303 -20.07 8.85 -11.21
CA GLU A 303 -19.40 10.14 -11.02
C GLU A 303 -19.56 10.78 -9.62
N ARG A 304 -19.79 9.94 -8.60
CA ARG A 304 -19.98 10.37 -7.21
C ARG A 304 -18.84 9.90 -6.31
N PHE A 305 -18.56 10.65 -5.26
CA PHE A 305 -17.62 10.24 -4.22
C PHE A 305 -18.26 9.21 -3.28
N GLU A 306 -17.45 8.24 -2.89
CA GLU A 306 -17.77 7.25 -1.86
C GLU A 306 -16.68 7.25 -0.80
N PHE A 307 -17.09 7.15 0.47
CA PHE A 307 -16.21 7.04 1.61
C PHE A 307 -16.04 5.56 1.99
N ILE A 308 -14.87 5.01 1.71
CA ILE A 308 -14.51 3.62 2.03
C ILE A 308 -13.90 3.59 3.43
N VAL A 309 -14.57 2.94 4.37
CA VAL A 309 -14.19 2.97 5.78
C VAL A 309 -13.04 2.00 6.07
N ASP A 310 -11.94 2.56 6.53
CA ASP A 310 -10.76 1.83 7.02
C ASP A 310 -10.83 1.61 8.53
N GLU A 311 -11.43 2.52 9.29
CA GLU A 311 -11.56 2.42 10.74
C GLU A 311 -12.86 3.07 11.24
N VAL A 312 -13.60 2.36 12.09
CA VAL A 312 -14.71 2.90 12.88
C VAL A 312 -14.22 3.20 14.29
N ARG A 313 -14.43 4.41 14.79
CA ARG A 313 -14.07 4.82 16.15
C ARG A 313 -15.29 5.17 16.97
N ASP A 314 -15.22 4.82 18.25
CA ASP A 314 -16.20 5.26 19.22
C ASP A 314 -16.08 6.76 19.45
N LEU A 315 -17.23 7.41 19.65
CA LEU A 315 -17.29 8.83 19.94
C LEU A 315 -16.82 9.09 21.38
N ASP A 316 -15.58 9.55 21.55
CA ASP A 316 -15.09 10.04 22.84
C ASP A 316 -15.59 11.47 23.09
N VAL A 317 -16.70 11.56 23.83
CA VAL A 317 -17.36 12.83 24.18
C VAL A 317 -16.40 13.84 24.81
N ARG A 318 -15.44 13.39 25.63
CA ARG A 318 -14.49 14.29 26.30
C ARG A 318 -13.48 14.85 25.30
N LYS A 319 -12.98 14.01 24.41
CA LYS A 319 -12.05 14.42 23.35
C LYS A 319 -12.72 15.39 22.38
N GLU A 320 -13.94 15.09 21.97
CA GLU A 320 -14.71 15.92 21.04
C GLU A 320 -15.09 17.27 21.66
N SER A 321 -15.48 17.28 22.94
CA SER A 321 -15.74 18.53 23.67
C SER A 321 -14.51 19.43 23.75
N LYS A 322 -13.31 18.85 23.95
CA LYS A 322 -12.06 19.62 23.96
C LYS A 322 -11.76 20.26 22.60
N LYS A 323 -11.96 19.53 21.49
CA LYS A 323 -11.76 20.07 20.13
C LYS A 323 -12.69 21.26 19.87
N ILE A 324 -13.97 21.12 20.18
CA ILE A 324 -14.96 22.20 20.00
C ILE A 324 -14.57 23.43 20.82
N ILE A 325 -14.13 23.24 22.07
CA ILE A 325 -13.66 24.36 22.91
C ILE A 325 -12.45 25.07 22.28
N GLU A 326 -11.53 24.32 21.68
CA GLU A 326 -10.34 24.87 21.02
C GLU A 326 -10.70 25.63 19.74
N GLU A 327 -11.61 25.10 18.92
CA GLU A 327 -12.17 25.77 17.74
C GLU A 327 -12.86 27.09 18.12
N LEU A 328 -13.71 27.07 19.16
CA LEU A 328 -14.39 28.26 19.67
C LEU A 328 -13.40 29.30 20.20
N LYS A 329 -12.35 28.87 20.91
CA LYS A 329 -11.29 29.78 21.37
C LYS A 329 -10.58 30.46 20.21
N ASN A 330 -10.24 29.70 19.16
CA ASN A 330 -9.59 30.26 17.98
C ASN A 330 -10.50 31.29 17.28
N TYR A 331 -11.81 31.02 17.21
CA TYR A 331 -12.77 31.95 16.63
C TYR A 331 -12.94 33.25 17.45
N LEU A 332 -12.86 33.16 18.78
CA LEU A 332 -12.98 34.32 19.67
C LEU A 332 -11.69 35.12 19.83
N SER A 333 -10.55 34.56 19.41
CA SER A 333 -9.21 35.17 19.56
C SER A 333 -8.69 35.85 18.29
N GLY A 334 -9.39 35.70 17.16
CA GLY A 334 -9.09 36.37 15.88
C GLY A 334 -10.03 37.55 15.64
#